data_AF-A0A847N6K0-F1
#
_entry.id   AF-A0A847N6K0-F1
#
_cell.length_a   1.000
_cell.length_b   1.000
_cell.length_c   1.000
_cell.angle_alpha   90.00
_cell.angle_beta   90.00
_cell.angle_gamma   90.00
#
_symmetry.space_group_name_H-M   'P 1'
#
loop_
_entity.id
_entity.type
_entity.pdbx_description
1 polymer ?
#
loop_
_entity_poly.entity_id
_entity_poly.type
_entity_poly.pdbx_seq_one_letter_code
_entity_poly.pdbx_strand_id
1 'polypeptide(L)'
;MALVLVGALMATQMSEIDWSDKVIAVSSFMTILGMVLTYSVADGIAFGFITYSIAMIAQGRRKEVHPLIYIFSVGFILYFALYSVNFQLPFI
;
A
#
# COMPACT_ATOMS: atom_id res chain seq x y z
N MET A 1 -17.92 21.90 1.38
CA MET A 1 -17.13 22.01 2.62
C MET A 1 -17.04 20.72 3.41
N ALA A 2 -18.15 19.96 3.61
CA ALA A 2 -18.12 18.71 4.37
C ALA A 2 -17.00 17.72 3.93
N LEU A 3 -16.89 17.43 2.63
CA LEU A 3 -15.85 16.54 2.08
C LEU A 3 -14.42 17.06 2.31
N VAL A 4 -14.20 18.37 2.26
CA VAL A 4 -12.89 18.99 2.49
C VAL A 4 -12.48 18.81 3.96
N LEU A 5 -13.43 18.96 4.88
CA LEU A 5 -13.20 18.80 6.31
C LEU A 5 -12.91 17.33 6.66
N VAL A 6 -13.66 16.39 6.06
CA VAL A 6 -13.38 14.95 6.18
C VAL A 6 -11.99 14.62 5.61
N GLY A 7 -11.64 15.14 4.43
CA GLY A 7 -10.31 14.94 3.86
C GLY A 7 -9.19 15.50 4.74
N ALA A 8 -9.38 16.68 5.33
CA ALA A 8 -8.43 17.26 6.28
C ALA A 8 -8.27 16.40 7.53
N LEU A 9 -9.36 15.85 8.07
CA LEU A 9 -9.32 14.92 9.21
C LEU A 9 -8.59 13.62 8.87
N MET A 10 -8.78 13.08 7.67
CA MET A 10 -8.05 11.90 7.21
C MET A 10 -6.56 12.18 7.02
N ALA A 11 -6.20 13.37 6.51
CA ALA A 11 -4.81 13.78 6.38
C ALA A 11 -4.12 13.95 7.75
N THR A 12 -4.83 14.42 8.78
CA THR A 12 -4.26 14.49 10.13
C THR A 12 -3.88 13.13 10.71
N GLN A 13 -4.57 12.04 10.34
CA GLN A 13 -4.17 10.70 10.76
C GLN A 13 -2.76 10.32 10.25
N MET A 14 -2.28 10.92 9.16
CA MET A 14 -0.93 10.67 8.64
C MET A 14 0.16 11.20 9.59
N SER A 15 -0.18 12.10 10.51
CA SER A 15 0.76 12.58 11.53
C SER A 15 1.07 11.54 12.61
N GLU A 16 0.22 10.51 12.77
CA GLU A 16 0.43 9.40 13.72
C GLU A 16 1.36 8.32 13.18
N ILE A 17 1.78 8.43 11.92
CA ILE A 17 2.72 7.50 11.30
C ILE A 17 4.09 7.70 11.94
N ASP A 18 4.74 6.60 12.35
CA ASP A 18 6.11 6.64 12.83
C ASP A 18 7.09 6.86 11.68
N TRP A 19 7.35 8.13 11.37
CA TRP A 19 8.29 8.56 10.34
C TRP A 19 9.76 8.29 10.69
N SER A 20 10.07 7.90 11.93
CA SER A 20 11.44 7.57 12.35
C SER A 20 11.86 6.16 11.93
N ASP A 21 10.90 5.24 11.82
CA ASP A 21 11.12 3.91 11.27
C ASP A 21 11.15 3.98 9.74
N LYS A 22 12.32 3.67 9.17
CA LYS A 22 12.55 3.73 7.72
C LYS A 22 11.60 2.83 6.92
N VAL A 23 11.23 1.66 7.45
CA VAL A 23 10.33 0.74 6.76
C VAL A 23 8.92 1.33 6.70
N ILE A 24 8.44 1.82 7.85
CA ILE A 24 7.12 2.42 7.96
C ILE A 24 7.04 3.68 7.10
N ALA A 25 8.05 4.54 7.17
CA ALA A 25 8.12 5.77 6.38
C ALA A 25 8.09 5.51 4.87
N VAL A 26 8.94 4.61 4.36
CA VAL A 26 8.99 4.28 2.92
C VAL A 26 7.67 3.66 2.46
N SER A 27 7.10 2.75 3.24
CA SER A 27 5.87 2.05 2.86
C SER A 27 4.66 2.98 2.87
N SER A 28 4.57 3.85 3.87
CA SER A 28 3.51 4.86 3.98
C SER A 28 3.61 5.89 2.86
N PHE A 29 4.83 6.34 2.53
CA PHE A 29 5.06 7.20 1.38
C PHE A 29 4.62 6.56 0.06
N MET A 30 5.02 5.29 -0.17
CA MET A 30 4.61 4.54 -1.37
C MET A 30 3.10 4.33 -1.43
N THR A 31 2.44 4.14 -0.28
CA THR A 31 0.98 4.06 -0.19
C THR A 31 0.34 5.35 -0.70
N ILE A 32 0.72 6.49 -0.11
CA ILE A 32 0.15 7.80 -0.45
C ILE A 32 0.42 8.13 -1.91
N LEU A 33 1.65 7.91 -2.37
CA LEU A 33 2.03 8.14 -3.76
C LEU A 33 1.22 7.25 -4.71
N GLY A 34 1.07 5.96 -4.37
CA GLY A 34 0.26 5.01 -5.13
C GLY A 34 -1.19 5.47 -5.24
N MET A 35 -1.80 5.95 -4.15
CA MET A 35 -3.18 6.46 -4.17
C MET A 35 -3.33 7.66 -5.11
N VAL A 36 -2.40 8.62 -5.05
CA VAL A 36 -2.45 9.84 -5.86
C VAL A 36 -2.24 9.53 -7.35
N LEU A 37 -1.29 8.64 -7.66
CA LEU A 37 -0.95 8.30 -9.05
C LEU A 37 -2.01 7.41 -9.72
N THR A 38 -2.64 6.51 -8.97
CA THR A 38 -3.65 5.58 -9.49
C THR A 38 -5.07 6.11 -9.38
N TYR A 39 -5.27 7.23 -8.66
CA TYR A 39 -6.58 7.75 -8.26
C TYR A 39 -7.45 6.72 -7.51
N SER A 40 -6.81 5.70 -6.92
CA SER A 40 -7.46 4.57 -6.27
C SER A 40 -6.87 4.36 -4.89
N VAL A 41 -7.71 4.53 -3.87
CA VAL A 41 -7.34 4.26 -2.46
C VAL A 41 -6.95 2.78 -2.31
N ALA A 42 -7.67 1.87 -2.97
CA ALA A 42 -7.43 0.44 -2.88
C ALA A 42 -6.07 0.05 -3.48
N ASP A 43 -5.73 0.55 -4.66
CA ASP A 43 -4.46 0.23 -5.32
C ASP A 43 -3.27 0.84 -4.57
N GLY A 44 -3.43 2.05 -4.02
CA GLY A 44 -2.41 2.64 -3.15
C GLY A 44 -2.17 1.83 -1.88
N ILE A 45 -3.22 1.35 -1.21
CA ILE A 45 -3.09 0.45 -0.05
C ILE A 45 -2.38 -0.85 -0.44
N ALA A 46 -2.71 -1.42 -1.60
CA ALA A 46 -2.07 -2.63 -2.11
C ALA A 46 -0.55 -2.42 -2.31
N PHE A 47 -0.15 -1.32 -2.97
CA PHE A 47 1.25 -0.93 -3.10
C PHE A 47 1.94 -0.72 -1.75
N GLY A 48 1.23 -0.13 -0.79
CA GLY A 48 1.68 0.06 0.59
C GLY A 48 2.04 -1.23 1.28
N PHE A 49 1.13 -2.20 1.27
CA PHE A 49 1.34 -3.51 1.89
C PHE A 49 2.47 -4.30 1.23
N ILE A 50 2.54 -4.28 -0.10
CA ILE A 50 3.61 -4.95 -0.86
C ILE A 50 4.96 -4.34 -0.48
N THR A 51 5.06 -3.00 -0.49
CA THR A 51 6.29 -2.28 -0.13
C THR A 51 6.69 -2.59 1.32
N TYR A 52 5.74 -2.56 2.25
CA TYR A 52 5.99 -2.87 3.66
C TYR A 52 6.51 -4.28 3.87
N SER A 53 5.87 -5.27 3.27
CA SER A 53 6.32 -6.67 3.34
C SER A 53 7.72 -6.84 2.78
N ILE A 54 8.01 -6.26 1.61
CA ILE A 54 9.35 -6.34 0.98
C ILE A 54 10.39 -5.63 1.85
N ALA A 55 10.09 -4.43 2.34
CA ALA A 55 11.00 -3.65 3.16
C ALA A 55 11.31 -4.34 4.51
N MET A 56 10.32 -4.91 5.18
CA MET A 56 10.52 -5.70 6.40
C MET A 56 11.36 -6.95 6.14
N ILE A 57 11.16 -7.60 4.99
CA ILE A 57 11.97 -8.75 4.54
C ILE A 57 13.42 -8.35 4.29
N ALA A 58 13.64 -7.19 3.66
CA ALA A 58 14.97 -6.65 3.36
C ALA A 58 15.72 -6.20 4.61
N GLN A 59 15.01 -5.67 5.62
CA GLN A 59 15.59 -5.26 6.89
C GLN A 59 15.84 -6.42 7.88
N GLY A 60 15.46 -7.65 7.52
CA GLY A 60 15.61 -8.84 8.37
C GLY A 60 14.57 -8.97 9.48
N ARG A 61 13.63 -8.02 9.59
CA ARG A 61 12.59 -7.94 10.64
C ARG A 61 11.34 -8.76 10.33
N ARG A 62 11.51 -9.90 9.64
CA ARG A 62 10.40 -10.69 9.09
C ARG A 62 9.41 -11.19 10.14
N LYS A 63 9.88 -11.45 11.36
CA LYS A 63 9.10 -12.00 12.48
C LYS A 63 8.27 -10.95 13.22
N GLU A 64 8.54 -9.67 13.02
CA GLU A 64 7.78 -8.57 13.65
C GLU A 64 6.46 -8.29 12.90
N VAL A 65 6.36 -8.75 11.65
CA VAL A 65 5.18 -8.58 10.81
C VAL A 65 4.17 -9.68 11.08
N HIS A 66 2.94 -9.30 11.35
CA HIS A 66 1.85 -10.26 11.48
C HIS A 66 1.67 -11.05 10.17
N PRO A 67 1.56 -12.40 10.20
CA PRO A 67 1.49 -13.24 9.00
C PRO A 67 0.42 -12.82 7.98
N LEU A 68 -0.67 -12.23 8.48
CA LEU A 68 -1.78 -11.72 7.67
C LEU A 68 -1.33 -10.66 6.64
N ILE A 69 -0.34 -9.83 6.96
CA ILE A 69 0.18 -8.81 6.04
C ILE A 69 0.88 -9.45 4.83
N TYR A 70 1.59 -10.56 5.03
CA TYR A 70 2.18 -11.31 3.92
C TYR A 70 1.12 -11.94 3.05
N ILE A 71 0.05 -12.50 3.65
CA ILE A 71 -1.09 -13.06 2.90
C ILE A 71 -1.73 -11.99 2.02
N PHE A 72 -2.03 -10.81 2.58
CA PHE A 72 -2.59 -9.70 1.80
C PHE A 72 -1.64 -9.24 0.70
N SER A 73 -0.35 -9.10 1.01
CA SER A 73 0.65 -8.66 0.03
C SER A 73 0.76 -9.62 -1.15
N VAL A 74 0.81 -10.94 -0.89
CA VAL A 74 0.80 -11.96 -1.95
C VAL A 74 -0.51 -11.92 -2.74
N GLY A 75 -1.65 -11.76 -2.06
CA GLY A 75 -2.95 -11.60 -2.70
C GLY A 75 -3.02 -10.39 -3.64
N PHE A 76 -2.48 -9.24 -3.22
CA PHE A 76 -2.41 -8.04 -4.05
C PHE A 76 -1.47 -8.19 -5.25
N ILE A 77 -0.31 -8.86 -5.07
CA ILE A 77 0.60 -9.17 -6.18
C ILE A 77 -0.11 -10.04 -7.22
N LEU A 78 -0.82 -11.08 -6.77
CA LEU A 78 -1.59 -11.95 -7.67
C LEU A 78 -2.72 -11.19 -8.36
N TYR A 79 -3.43 -10.32 -7.64
CA TYR A 79 -4.47 -9.46 -8.19
C TYR A 79 -3.91 -8.56 -9.31
N PHE A 80 -2.80 -7.86 -9.08
CA PHE A 80 -2.17 -7.02 -10.11
C PHE A 80 -1.66 -7.82 -11.31
N ALA A 81 -1.06 -8.98 -11.07
CA ALA A 81 -0.61 -9.87 -12.14
C ALA A 81 -1.80 -10.33 -13.01
N LEU A 82 -2.89 -10.78 -12.40
CA LEU A 82 -4.09 -11.20 -13.14
C LEU A 82 -4.80 -10.04 -13.84
N TYR A 83 -4.89 -8.88 -13.19
CA TYR A 83 -5.46 -7.67 -13.78
C TYR A 83 -4.67 -7.24 -15.03
N SER A 84 -3.33 -7.22 -14.93
CA SER A 84 -2.45 -6.92 -16.06
C SER A 84 -2.59 -7.93 -17.20
N VAL A 85 -2.79 -9.21 -16.91
CA VAL A 85 -2.95 -10.26 -17.93
C VAL A 85 -4.30 -10.16 -18.64
N ASN A 86 -5.39 -9.91 -17.90
CA ASN A 86 -6.72 -9.74 -18.50
C ASN A 86 -6.82 -8.49 -19.38
N PHE A 87 -6.09 -7.42 -19.05
CA PHE A 87 -6.01 -6.23 -19.89
C PHE A 87 -5.32 -6.49 -21.24
N GLN A 88 -4.47 -7.51 -21.34
CA GLN A 88 -3.70 -7.83 -22.55
C GLN A 88 -4.41 -8.81 -23.49
N LEU A 89 -5.51 -9.45 -23.05
CA LEU A 89 -6.35 -10.33 -23.88
C LEU A 89 -7.81 -9.85 -23.95
N PRO A 90 -8.11 -8.69 -24.58
CA PRO A 90 -9.49 -8.31 -24.91
C PRO A 90 -10.04 -9.05 -26.14
N PHE A 91 -9.34 -10.04 -26.69
CA PHE A 91 -9.63 -10.67 -28.00
C PHE A 91 -9.66 -12.21 -28.01
N ILE A 92 -9.88 -12.87 -26.87
CA ILE A 92 -10.33 -14.28 -26.86
C ILE A 92 -11.63 -14.36 -26.07
#